data_AF-A0A959ZFS5-F1
#
_entry.id   AF-A0A959ZFS5-F1
#
_cell.length_a   1.000
_cell.length_b   1.000
_cell.length_c   1.000
_cell.angle_alpha   90.00
_cell.angle_beta   90.00
_cell.angle_gamma   90.00
#
_symmetry.space_group_name_H-M   'P 1'
#
loop_
_entity.id
_entity.type
_entity.pdbx_description
1 polymer ?
#
loop_
_entity_poly.entity_id
_entity_poly.type
_entity_poly.pdbx_seq_one_letter_code
_entity_poly.pdbx_strand_id
1 'polypeptide(L)'
;MARVLAVVPDLMLSSKVSAMLGAAGHEVTVVSKAPTSDSFEADLIVCDLESVDAVEIASLPAPVIGFYSHVDIETRDAGRDAGLELVIPRSRMARELPDLAARLLA
;
A
#
# COMPACT_ATOMS: atom_id res chain seq x y z
N MET A 1 0.07 12.95 -12.12
CA MET A 1 1.23 12.19 -11.61
C MET A 1 1.20 12.33 -10.10
N ALA A 2 1.14 11.22 -9.38
CA ALA A 2 1.07 11.20 -7.91
C ALA A 2 2.30 10.45 -7.36
N ARG A 3 2.74 10.81 -6.16
CA ARG A 3 3.82 10.16 -5.42
C ARG A 3 3.24 9.00 -4.64
N VAL A 4 3.67 7.79 -4.94
CA VAL A 4 3.22 6.58 -4.26
C VAL A 4 4.37 5.99 -3.46
N LEU A 5 4.12 5.75 -2.18
CA LEU A 5 5.05 5.06 -1.31
C LEU A 5 4.66 3.57 -1.24
N ALA A 6 5.54 2.70 -1.70
CA ALA A 6 5.38 1.26 -1.59
C ALA A 6 6.19 0.73 -0.39
N VAL A 7 5.51 0.39 0.71
CA VAL A 7 6.11 -0.22 1.90
C VAL A 7 6.02 -1.74 1.78
N VAL A 8 6.97 -2.32 1.04
CA VAL A 8 6.93 -3.72 0.62
C VAL A 8 8.34 -4.30 0.66
N PRO A 9 8.71 -5.07 1.71
CA PRO A 9 10.08 -5.57 1.87
C PRO A 9 10.41 -6.71 0.91
N ASP A 10 9.42 -7.46 0.42
CA ASP A 10 9.65 -8.50 -0.59
C ASP A 10 9.99 -7.87 -1.96
N LEU A 11 11.13 -8.27 -2.53
CA LEU A 11 11.66 -7.68 -3.76
C LEU A 11 10.77 -7.98 -4.98
N MET A 12 10.16 -9.16 -5.04
CA MET A 12 9.30 -9.54 -6.17
C MET A 12 7.98 -8.75 -6.14
N LEU A 13 7.42 -8.56 -4.96
CA LEU A 13 6.21 -7.78 -4.74
C LEU A 13 6.44 -6.29 -5.01
N SER A 14 7.49 -5.72 -4.43
CA SER A 14 7.81 -4.30 -4.62
C SER A 14 8.10 -3.97 -6.09
N SER A 15 8.82 -4.85 -6.80
CA SER A 15 9.04 -4.72 -8.24
C SER A 15 7.73 -4.73 -9.04
N LYS A 16 6.80 -5.62 -8.69
CA LYS A 16 5.47 -5.67 -9.32
C LYS A 16 4.65 -4.40 -9.06
N VAL A 17 4.59 -3.96 -7.80
CA VAL A 17 3.88 -2.73 -7.41
C VAL A 17 4.44 -1.53 -8.16
N SER A 18 5.77 -1.39 -8.15
CA SER A 18 6.47 -0.30 -8.87
C SER A 18 6.21 -0.33 -10.37
N ALA A 19 6.30 -1.50 -11.01
CA ALA A 19 6.04 -1.63 -12.44
C ALA A 19 4.59 -1.24 -12.82
N MET A 20 3.60 -1.69 -12.04
CA MET A 20 2.20 -1.43 -12.33
C MET A 20 1.82 0.05 -12.16
N LEU A 21 2.25 0.67 -11.06
CA LEU A 21 1.95 2.07 -10.77
C LEU A 21 2.80 3.03 -11.62
N GLY A 22 4.06 2.66 -11.90
CA GLY A 22 4.91 3.39 -12.84
C GLY A 22 4.32 3.40 -14.26
N ALA A 23 3.80 2.24 -14.73
CA ALA A 23 3.10 2.17 -16.01
C ALA A 23 1.81 3.02 -16.06
N ALA A 24 1.19 3.26 -14.91
CA ALA A 24 0.05 4.18 -14.76
C ALA A 24 0.47 5.67 -14.64
N GLY A 25 1.77 5.99 -14.71
CA GLY A 25 2.28 7.36 -14.69
C GLY A 25 2.45 7.95 -13.29
N HIS A 26 2.60 7.11 -12.26
CA HIS A 26 2.91 7.53 -10.91
C HIS A 26 4.41 7.45 -10.61
N GLU A 27 4.87 8.27 -9.68
CA GLU A 27 6.24 8.20 -9.16
C GLU A 27 6.24 7.27 -7.94
N VAL A 28 6.93 6.13 -8.02
CA VAL A 28 6.90 5.11 -6.97
C VAL A 28 8.21 5.07 -6.21
N THR A 29 8.14 5.29 -4.90
CA THR A 29 9.26 5.10 -3.98
C THR A 29 9.04 3.81 -3.19
N VAL A 30 9.97 2.86 -3.30
CA VAL A 30 9.92 1.60 -2.55
C VAL A 30 10.75 1.71 -1.28
N VAL A 31 10.16 1.35 -0.16
CA VAL A 31 10.82 1.27 1.15
C VAL A 31 10.52 -0.08 1.81
N SER A 32 11.43 -0.54 2.66
CA SER A 32 11.27 -1.79 3.41
C SER A 32 10.58 -1.61 4.76
N LYS A 33 10.36 -0.37 5.20
CA LYS A 33 9.73 -0.02 6.48
C LYS A 33 8.87 1.23 6.34
N ALA A 34 7.83 1.32 7.17
CA ALA A 34 6.99 2.50 7.23
C ALA A 34 7.82 3.75 7.59
N PRO A 35 7.62 4.89 6.92
CA PRO A 35 8.24 6.15 7.29
C PRO A 35 7.56 6.72 8.55
N THR A 36 8.24 7.64 9.21
CA THR A 36 7.63 8.45 10.27
C THR A 36 6.83 9.62 9.67
N SER A 37 5.80 10.08 10.38
CA SER A 37 4.89 11.13 9.94
C SER A 37 5.56 12.48 9.68
N ASP A 38 6.68 12.78 10.33
CA ASP A 38 7.32 14.10 10.33
C ASP A 38 7.92 14.53 8.96
N SER A 39 8.03 13.61 8.00
CA SER A 39 8.55 13.93 6.65
C SER A 39 7.80 13.14 5.57
N PHE A 40 6.53 12.87 5.82
CA PHE A 40 5.71 12.08 4.91
C PHE A 40 5.25 12.92 3.70
N GLU A 41 5.73 12.53 2.51
CA GLU A 41 5.51 13.24 1.25
C GLU A 41 4.99 12.31 0.14
N ALA A 42 4.00 11.47 0.44
CA ALA A 42 3.33 10.65 -0.57
C ALA A 42 1.83 10.95 -0.63
N ASP A 43 1.26 10.81 -1.81
CA ASP A 43 -0.16 11.02 -2.06
C ASP A 43 -0.96 9.71 -1.90
N LEU A 44 -0.26 8.56 -1.90
CA LEU A 44 -0.81 7.23 -1.70
C LEU A 44 0.23 6.31 -1.05
N ILE A 45 -0.23 5.41 -0.19
CA ILE A 45 0.59 4.34 0.39
C ILE A 45 0.08 2.99 -0.12
N VAL A 46 1.00 2.12 -0.54
CA VAL A 46 0.72 0.72 -0.83
C VAL A 46 1.62 -0.12 0.06
N CYS A 47 1.04 -0.93 0.94
CA CYS A 47 1.82 -1.68 1.93
C CYS A 47 1.45 -3.17 1.98
N ASP A 48 2.46 -3.97 2.31
CA ASP A 48 2.29 -5.37 2.66
C ASP A 48 1.99 -5.48 4.17
N LEU A 49 0.73 -5.73 4.51
CA LEU A 49 0.24 -5.78 5.89
C LEU A 49 0.80 -6.95 6.71
N GLU A 50 1.43 -7.94 6.07
CA GLU A 50 2.15 -9.00 6.79
C GLU A 50 3.51 -8.51 7.32
N SER A 51 3.98 -7.35 6.85
CA SER A 51 5.31 -6.83 7.12
C SER A 51 5.35 -5.51 7.88
N VAL A 52 4.19 -4.88 8.09
CA VAL A 52 4.05 -3.59 8.75
C VAL A 52 2.94 -3.63 9.79
N ASP A 53 3.03 -2.76 10.79
CA ASP A 53 1.91 -2.53 11.70
C ASP A 53 0.84 -1.68 11.00
N ALA A 54 -0.39 -2.19 10.96
CA ALA A 54 -1.50 -1.50 10.32
C ALA A 54 -1.85 -0.16 11.00
N VAL A 55 -1.68 -0.06 12.32
CA VAL A 55 -1.95 1.16 13.11
C VAL A 55 -0.92 2.23 12.78
N GLU A 56 0.36 1.87 12.65
CA GLU A 56 1.41 2.79 12.25
C GLU A 56 1.11 3.37 10.86
N ILE A 57 0.75 2.52 9.91
CA ILE A 57 0.41 2.96 8.55
C ILE A 57 -0.86 3.81 8.53
N ALA A 58 -1.90 3.44 9.28
CA ALA A 58 -3.15 4.19 9.34
C ALA A 58 -2.98 5.60 9.95
N SER A 59 -1.92 5.81 10.74
CA SER A 59 -1.61 7.13 11.31
C SER A 59 -1.00 8.11 10.31
N LEU A 60 -0.60 7.64 9.12
CA LEU A 60 0.01 8.47 8.09
C LEU A 60 -1.06 9.30 7.35
N PRO A 61 -0.74 10.55 6.95
CA PRO A 61 -1.72 11.49 6.38
C PRO A 61 -1.98 11.25 4.88
N ALA A 62 -2.07 9.99 4.43
CA ALA A 62 -2.41 9.61 3.06
C ALA A 62 -3.32 8.38 3.02
N PRO A 63 -4.11 8.22 1.94
CA PRO A 63 -4.86 6.99 1.72
C PRO A 63 -3.93 5.78 1.59
N VAL A 64 -4.39 4.64 2.09
CA VAL A 64 -3.61 3.40 2.17
C VAL A 64 -4.32 2.28 1.43
N ILE A 65 -3.57 1.59 0.58
CA ILE A 65 -3.91 0.28 0.02
C ILE A 65 -3.07 -0.77 0.73
N GLY A 66 -3.66 -1.41 1.73
CA GLY A 66 -3.04 -2.55 2.42
C GLY A 66 -3.36 -3.84 1.68
N PHE A 67 -2.35 -4.63 1.34
CA PHE A 67 -2.56 -5.97 0.82
C PHE A 67 -2.00 -7.04 1.76
N TYR A 68 -2.61 -8.22 1.70
CA TYR A 68 -2.27 -9.37 2.55
C TYR A 68 -2.38 -10.68 1.75
N SER A 69 -1.72 -11.74 2.21
CA SER A 69 -1.85 -13.08 1.65
C SER A 69 -3.28 -13.61 1.77
N HIS A 70 -3.76 -14.28 0.72
CA HIS A 70 -5.15 -14.77 0.59
C HIS A 70 -5.67 -15.57 1.81
N VAL A 71 -4.76 -16.21 2.54
CA VAL A 71 -5.08 -17.10 3.67
C VAL A 71 -5.11 -16.40 5.02
N ASP A 72 -4.70 -15.13 5.10
CA ASP A 72 -4.55 -14.43 6.38
C ASP A 72 -5.75 -13.51 6.68
N ILE A 73 -6.73 -14.09 7.37
CA ILE A 73 -7.95 -13.38 7.80
C ILE A 73 -7.64 -12.43 8.97
N GLU A 74 -6.66 -12.76 9.81
CA GLU A 74 -6.28 -11.95 10.96
C GLU A 74 -5.63 -10.64 10.53
N THR A 75 -4.70 -10.67 9.55
CA THR A 75 -4.12 -9.46 8.95
C THR A 75 -5.17 -8.57 8.31
N ARG A 76 -6.19 -9.15 7.67
CA ARG A 76 -7.30 -8.37 7.09
C ARG A 76 -8.07 -7.61 8.16
N ASP A 77 -8.43 -8.31 9.24
CA ASP A 77 -9.26 -7.74 10.31
C ASP A 77 -8.46 -6.69 11.09
N ALA A 78 -7.18 -6.94 11.39
CA ALA A 78 -6.27 -5.96 11.97
C ALA A 78 -6.13 -4.69 11.11
N GLY A 79 -6.03 -4.83 9.78
CA GLY A 79 -5.98 -3.69 8.86
C GLY A 79 -7.25 -2.83 8.93
N ARG A 80 -8.42 -3.46 9.02
CA ARG A 80 -9.70 -2.75 9.11
C ARG A 80 -9.90 -2.08 10.47
N ASP A 81 -9.52 -2.76 11.54
CA ASP A 81 -9.62 -2.23 12.91
C ASP A 81 -8.67 -1.05 13.13
N ALA A 82 -7.54 -1.01 12.41
CA ALA A 82 -6.66 0.14 12.35
C ALA A 82 -7.23 1.34 11.58
N GLY A 83 -8.37 1.18 10.88
CA GLY A 83 -9.01 2.24 10.11
C GLY A 83 -8.59 2.33 8.64
N LEU A 84 -7.90 1.33 8.10
CA LEU A 84 -7.54 1.31 6.69
C LEU A 84 -8.78 1.08 5.82
N GLU A 85 -9.04 2.00 4.89
CA GLU A 85 -10.21 1.95 4.02
C GLU A 85 -10.11 0.83 2.97
N LEU A 86 -8.90 0.53 2.49
CA LEU A 86 -8.69 -0.42 1.41
C LEU A 86 -7.73 -1.56 1.80
N VAL A 87 -8.29 -2.62 2.37
CA VAL A 87 -7.57 -3.86 2.71
C VAL A 87 -7.96 -4.99 1.76
N ILE A 88 -7.04 -5.45 0.92
CA ILE A 88 -7.33 -6.35 -0.21
C ILE A 88 -6.40 -7.57 -0.28
N PRO A 89 -6.85 -8.73 -0.79
CA PRO A 89 -5.95 -9.85 -1.06
C PRO A 89 -4.89 -9.50 -2.11
N ARG A 90 -3.70 -10.09 -2.00
CA ARG A 90 -2.59 -9.95 -2.97
C ARG A 90 -3.00 -10.23 -4.42
N SER A 91 -3.91 -11.18 -4.65
CA SER A 91 -4.44 -11.50 -5.99
C SER A 91 -5.30 -10.38 -6.59
N ARG A 92 -6.00 -9.61 -5.73
CA ARG A 92 -6.74 -8.41 -6.15
C ARG A 92 -5.77 -7.28 -6.45
N MET A 93 -4.79 -7.05 -5.57
CA MET A 93 -3.74 -6.05 -5.79
C MET A 93 -3.07 -6.25 -7.15
N ALA A 94 -2.64 -7.47 -7.49
CA ALA A 94 -1.97 -7.76 -8.75
C ALA A 94 -2.82 -7.54 -10.02
N ARG A 95 -4.14 -7.37 -9.90
CA ARG A 95 -5.06 -7.17 -11.03
C ARG A 95 -5.62 -5.74 -11.10
N GLU A 96 -5.89 -5.14 -9.96
CA GLU A 96 -6.72 -3.93 -9.85
C GLU A 96 -5.95 -2.73 -9.28
N LEU A 97 -4.67 -2.88 -8.87
CA LEU A 97 -3.93 -1.81 -8.18
C LEU A 97 -3.92 -0.45 -8.91
N PRO A 98 -3.73 -0.35 -10.24
CA PRO A 98 -3.80 0.95 -10.93
C PRO A 98 -5.18 1.62 -10.81
N ASP A 99 -6.25 0.84 -10.96
CA ASP A 99 -7.62 1.36 -10.86
C ASP A 99 -7.97 1.76 -9.43
N LEU A 100 -7.49 0.99 -8.44
CA LEU A 100 -7.66 1.30 -7.02
C LEU A 100 -6.89 2.56 -6.62
N ALA A 101 -5.66 2.72 -7.11
CA ALA A 101 -4.87 3.92 -6.92
C ALA A 101 -5.56 5.15 -7.53
N ALA A 102 -6.05 5.03 -8.78
CA ALA A 102 -6.77 6.11 -9.44
C ALA A 102 -8.03 6.55 -8.67
N ARG A 103 -8.75 5.60 -8.05
CA ARG A 103 -9.93 5.89 -7.23
C ARG A 103 -9.62 6.64 -5.93
N LEU A 104 -8.48 6.34 -5.30
CA LEU A 104 -8.08 7.00 -4.05
C LEU A 104 -7.37 8.35 -4.27
N LEU A 105 -6.85 8.57 -5.47
CA LEU A 105 -6.16 9.80 -5.86
C LEU A 105 -7.06 10.81 -6.60
N ALA A 106 -8.33 10.48 -6.81
CA ALA A 106 -9.33 11.33 -7.47
C ALA A 106 -10.02 12.28 -6.49
#